data_AF-A0A5K1ATG4-F1
#
_entry.id   AF-A0A5K1ATG4-F1
#
_cell.length_a   1.000
_cell.length_b   1.000
_cell.length_c   1.000
_cell.angle_alpha   90.00
_cell.angle_beta   90.00
_cell.angle_gamma   90.00
#
_symmetry.space_group_name_H-M   'P 1'
#
loop_
_entity.id
_entity.type
_entity.pdbx_description
1 polymer ?
#
loop_
_entity_poly.entity_id
_entity_poly.type
_entity_poly.pdbx_seq_one_letter_code
_entity_poly.pdbx_strand_id
1 'polypeptide(L)'
;APESLRQQLRSVCANLGICFSEVLRELAASLKTMSKSSNIRFLVHDMNNAVEELQNSLKYLPETMHENAVTIIEALPVVSAAALLIEIAARIEAVVLAVDELAELAGFKDEEGDQKHQEEEHAKEMKALQQV
;
A
#
# COMPACT_ATOMS: atom_id res chain seq x y z
N ALA A 1 -1.33 8.83 -28.50
CA ALA A 1 -2.45 8.11 -27.83
C ALA A 1 -3.69 9.02 -27.73
N PRO A 2 -4.91 8.46 -27.78
CA PRO A 2 -6.16 9.21 -27.57
C PRO A 2 -6.13 10.02 -26.27
N GLU A 3 -6.75 11.21 -26.25
CA GLU A 3 -6.74 12.12 -25.09
C GLU A 3 -7.36 11.46 -23.84
N SER A 4 -8.46 10.70 -24.01
CA SER A 4 -9.14 9.97 -22.94
C SER A 4 -8.23 8.92 -22.27
N LEU A 5 -7.49 8.15 -23.08
CA LEU A 5 -6.54 7.15 -22.59
C LEU A 5 -5.37 7.80 -21.83
N ARG A 6 -4.85 8.93 -22.32
CA ARG A 6 -3.80 9.69 -21.62
C ARG A 6 -4.30 10.23 -20.29
N GLN A 7 -5.54 10.71 -20.24
CA GLN A 7 -6.15 11.19 -19.00
C GLN A 7 -6.37 10.05 -17.99
N GLN A 8 -6.86 8.89 -18.46
CA GLN A 8 -7.03 7.70 -17.62
C GLN A 8 -5.69 7.23 -17.04
N LEU A 9 -4.66 7.07 -17.88
CA LEU A 9 -3.33 6.67 -17.42
C LEU A 9 -2.74 7.68 -16.44
N ARG A 10 -2.90 8.99 -16.68
CA ARG A 10 -2.45 10.02 -15.74
C ARG A 10 -3.14 9.89 -14.39
N SER A 11 -4.45 9.64 -14.38
CA SER A 11 -5.23 9.47 -13.16
C SER A 11 -4.79 8.21 -12.39
N VAL A 12 -4.68 7.08 -13.09
CA VAL A 12 -4.29 5.81 -12.46
C VAL A 12 -2.87 5.87 -11.92
N CYS A 13 -1.90 6.43 -12.67
CA CYS A 13 -0.53 6.62 -12.19
C CYS A 13 -0.46 7.55 -10.97
N ALA A 14 -1.29 8.60 -10.91
CA ALA A 14 -1.36 9.48 -9.76
C ALA A 14 -1.94 8.77 -8.53
N ASN A 15 -3.02 8.01 -8.70
CA ASN A 15 -3.62 7.20 -7.63
C ASN A 15 -2.61 6.19 -7.08
N LEU A 16 -1.90 5.49 -7.97
CA LEU A 16 -0.90 4.51 -7.57
C LEU A 16 0.24 5.15 -6.75
N GLY A 17 0.66 6.37 -7.13
CA GLY A 17 1.62 7.15 -6.34
C GLY A 17 1.11 7.53 -4.95
N ILE A 18 -0.20 7.82 -4.81
CA ILE A 18 -0.83 8.04 -3.51
C ILE A 18 -0.76 6.75 -2.68
N CYS A 19 -1.20 5.62 -3.23
CA CYS A 19 -1.16 4.32 -2.54
C CYS A 19 0.26 3.96 -2.08
N PHE A 20 1.29 4.17 -2.92
CA PHE A 20 2.69 3.97 -2.53
C PHE A 20 3.07 4.81 -1.32
N SER A 21 2.70 6.09 -1.31
CA SER A 21 3.02 7.00 -0.21
C SER A 21 2.32 6.61 1.08
N GLU A 22 1.09 6.08 0.99
CA GLU A 22 0.31 5.65 2.14
C GLU A 22 0.91 4.39 2.78
N VAL A 23 1.20 3.37 1.97
CA VAL A 23 1.85 2.14 2.44
C VAL A 23 3.20 2.47 3.09
N LEU A 24 4.06 3.24 2.41
CA LEU A 24 5.38 3.61 2.93
C LEU A 24 5.30 4.45 4.21
N ARG A 25 4.33 5.36 4.31
CA ARG A 25 4.10 6.17 5.51
C ARG A 25 3.64 5.31 6.68
N GLU A 26 2.76 4.36 6.44
CA GLU A 26 2.27 3.42 7.45
C GLU A 26 3.40 2.53 7.98
N LEU A 27 4.23 1.97 7.09
CA LEU A 27 5.42 1.21 7.50
C LEU A 27 6.40 2.07 8.31
N ALA A 28 6.62 3.31 7.91
CA ALA A 28 7.47 4.24 8.65
C ALA A 28 6.91 4.54 10.06
N ALA A 29 5.58 4.67 10.19
CA ALA A 29 4.92 4.85 11.47
C ALA A 29 5.10 3.61 12.37
N SER A 30 4.88 2.41 11.82
CA SER A 30 5.10 1.13 12.51
C SER A 30 6.53 1.01 13.04
N LEU A 31 7.53 1.26 12.20
CA LEU A 31 8.94 1.23 12.61
C LEU A 31 9.28 2.29 13.66
N LYS A 32 8.72 3.50 13.55
CA LYS A 32 8.99 4.60 14.48
C LYS A 32 8.40 4.35 15.87
N THR A 33 7.22 3.74 15.91
CA THR A 33 6.48 3.46 17.15
C THR A 33 6.81 2.09 17.73
N MET A 34 7.49 1.24 16.96
CA MET A 34 7.74 -0.17 17.28
C MET A 34 6.43 -0.92 17.56
N SER A 35 5.38 -0.59 16.79
CA SER A 35 4.08 -1.25 16.85
C SER A 35 3.66 -1.80 15.50
N LYS A 36 2.89 -2.87 15.49
CA LYS A 36 2.31 -3.45 14.25
C LYS A 36 1.20 -2.55 13.74
N SER A 37 1.18 -2.31 12.43
CA SER A 37 0.11 -1.52 11.81
C SER A 37 -1.16 -2.36 11.68
N SER A 38 -2.27 -1.81 12.16
CA SER A 38 -3.62 -2.36 11.95
C SER A 38 -4.14 -2.13 10.52
N ASN A 39 -3.58 -1.16 9.79
CA ASN A 39 -4.10 -0.70 8.50
C ASN A 39 -3.33 -1.21 7.28
N ILE A 40 -2.10 -1.71 7.46
CA ILE A 40 -1.17 -2.00 6.36
C ILE A 40 -1.75 -2.96 5.31
N ARG A 41 -2.50 -3.98 5.73
CA ARG A 41 -3.14 -4.95 4.83
C ARG A 41 -4.16 -4.28 3.89
N PHE A 42 -4.91 -3.30 4.38
CA PHE A 42 -5.90 -2.58 3.57
C PHE A 42 -5.21 -1.67 2.56
N LEU A 43 -4.15 -0.97 2.98
CA LEU A 43 -3.37 -0.10 2.08
C LEU A 43 -2.68 -0.90 0.96
N VAL A 44 -2.15 -2.10 1.28
CA VAL A 44 -1.58 -3.01 0.27
C VAL A 44 -2.66 -3.50 -0.69
N HIS A 45 -3.87 -3.79 -0.21
CA HIS A 45 -4.99 -4.16 -1.07
C HIS A 45 -5.35 -3.01 -2.04
N ASP A 46 -5.45 -1.78 -1.54
CA ASP A 46 -5.74 -0.61 -2.38
C ASP A 46 -4.64 -0.36 -3.43
N MET A 47 -3.36 -0.53 -3.04
CA MET A 47 -2.24 -0.47 -3.97
C MET A 47 -2.36 -1.52 -5.08
N ASN A 48 -2.68 -2.77 -4.72
CA ASN A 48 -2.82 -3.87 -5.69
C ASN A 48 -4.03 -3.66 -6.62
N ASN A 49 -5.13 -3.10 -6.12
CA ASN A 49 -6.26 -2.70 -6.95
C ASN A 49 -5.85 -1.61 -7.97
N ALA A 50 -5.08 -0.60 -7.54
CA ALA A 50 -4.58 0.44 -8.44
C ALA A 50 -3.60 -0.11 -9.51
N VAL A 51 -2.81 -1.15 -9.17
CA VAL A 51 -1.98 -1.89 -10.14
C VAL A 51 -2.86 -2.60 -11.18
N GLU A 52 -3.94 -3.25 -10.76
CA GLU A 52 -4.87 -3.92 -11.65
C GLU A 52 -5.55 -2.91 -12.61
N GLU A 53 -5.97 -1.75 -12.11
CA GLU A 53 -6.51 -0.67 -12.93
C GLU A 53 -5.50 -0.16 -13.98
N LEU A 54 -4.21 -0.09 -13.63
CA LEU A 54 -3.15 0.30 -14.55
C LEU A 54 -2.98 -0.75 -15.65
N GLN A 55 -2.93 -2.03 -15.28
CA GLN A 55 -2.83 -3.15 -16.23
C GLN A 55 -4.03 -3.18 -17.18
N ASN A 56 -5.24 -2.97 -16.65
CA ASN A 56 -6.45 -2.87 -17.45
C ASN A 56 -6.38 -1.69 -18.42
N SER A 57 -5.88 -0.53 -17.98
CA SER A 57 -5.70 0.65 -18.83
C SER A 57 -4.70 0.40 -19.98
N LEU A 58 -3.62 -0.35 -19.72
CA LEU A 58 -2.64 -0.72 -20.73
C LEU A 58 -3.16 -1.78 -21.71
N LYS A 59 -4.07 -2.65 -21.28
CA LYS A 59 -4.63 -3.72 -22.13
C LYS A 59 -5.40 -3.15 -23.33
N TYR A 60 -6.04 -2.00 -23.18
CA TYR A 60 -6.75 -1.31 -24.27
C TYR A 60 -5.82 -0.48 -25.16
N LEU A 61 -4.54 -0.32 -24.80
CA LEU A 61 -3.58 0.47 -25.56
C LEU A 61 -3.43 -0.05 -27.00
N PRO A 62 -3.20 -1.36 -27.26
CA PRO A 62 -3.05 -1.88 -28.62
C PRO A 62 -4.31 -1.73 -29.48
N GLU A 63 -5.50 -1.81 -28.88
CA GLU A 63 -6.78 -1.66 -29.59
C GLU A 63 -6.96 -0.26 -30.18
N THR A 64 -6.40 0.76 -29.51
CA THR A 64 -6.40 2.15 -29.98
C THR A 64 -5.30 2.47 -31.00
N MET A 65 -4.43 1.50 -31.30
CA MET A 65 -3.22 1.65 -32.11
C MET A 65 -3.29 0.78 -33.37
N HIS A 66 -4.28 1.03 -34.24
CA HIS A 66 -4.32 0.38 -35.54
C HIS A 66 -3.08 0.77 -36.40
N GLU A 67 -2.28 -0.25 -36.74
CA GLU A 67 -1.24 -0.40 -37.79
C GLU A 67 -0.14 0.66 -38.01
N ASN A 68 -0.08 1.76 -37.24
CA ASN A 68 1.00 2.74 -37.39
C ASN A 68 2.17 2.45 -36.45
N ALA A 69 3.30 1.96 -37.00
CA ALA A 69 4.54 1.72 -36.27
C ALA A 69 5.07 2.96 -35.50
N VAL A 70 4.77 4.16 -36.01
CA VAL A 70 5.07 5.44 -35.34
C VAL A 70 4.35 5.54 -33.99
N THR A 71 3.09 5.12 -33.92
CA THR A 71 2.29 5.21 -32.70
C THR A 71 2.80 4.21 -31.65
N ILE A 72 3.25 3.00 -32.06
CA ILE A 72 3.83 2.00 -31.15
C ILE A 72 5.10 2.54 -30.47
N ILE A 73 5.99 3.20 -31.21
CA ILE A 73 7.22 3.80 -30.66
C ILE A 73 6.88 4.91 -29.63
N GLU A 74 5.84 5.70 -29.88
CA GLU A 74 5.37 6.73 -28.95
C GLU A 74 4.74 6.17 -27.67
N ALA A 75 4.19 4.94 -27.70
CA ALA A 75 3.66 4.27 -26.51
C ALA A 75 4.74 3.61 -25.65
N LEU A 76 5.90 3.28 -26.23
CA LEU A 76 6.94 2.53 -25.53
C LEU A 76 7.38 3.18 -24.20
N PRO A 77 7.62 4.51 -24.11
CA PRO A 77 7.96 5.13 -22.84
C PRO A 77 6.86 5.01 -21.79
N VAL A 78 5.60 5.03 -22.21
CA VAL A 78 4.43 4.92 -21.32
C VAL A 78 4.31 3.49 -20.78
N VAL A 79 4.45 2.50 -21.66
CA VAL A 79 4.45 1.08 -21.26
C VAL A 79 5.61 0.78 -20.31
N SER A 80 6.81 1.27 -20.62
CA SER A 80 7.99 1.12 -19.77
C SER A 80 7.80 1.79 -18.41
N ALA A 81 7.28 3.01 -18.37
CA ALA A 81 6.99 3.71 -17.11
C ALA A 81 5.97 2.95 -16.27
N ALA A 82 4.91 2.42 -16.89
CA ALA A 82 3.91 1.62 -16.18
C ALA A 82 4.48 0.30 -15.67
N ALA A 83 5.34 -0.38 -16.44
CA ALA A 83 6.06 -1.56 -15.97
C ALA A 83 6.94 -1.25 -14.74
N LEU A 84 7.62 -0.11 -14.73
CA LEU A 84 8.39 0.34 -13.57
C LEU A 84 7.49 0.61 -12.35
N LEU A 85 6.31 1.18 -12.53
CA LEU A 85 5.37 1.41 -11.43
C LEU A 85 4.85 0.08 -10.85
N ILE A 86 4.52 -0.90 -11.69
CA ILE A 86 4.12 -2.25 -11.25
C ILE A 86 5.26 -2.91 -10.46
N GLU A 87 6.48 -2.78 -10.95
CA GLU A 87 7.69 -3.35 -10.35
C GLU A 87 8.06 -2.64 -9.03
N ILE A 88 7.72 -1.35 -8.89
CA ILE A 88 7.80 -0.61 -7.61
C ILE A 88 6.75 -1.14 -6.62
N ALA A 89 5.51 -1.38 -7.05
CA ALA A 89 4.46 -1.94 -6.20
C ALA A 89 4.87 -3.30 -5.61
N ALA A 90 5.42 -4.19 -6.45
CA ALA A 90 5.94 -5.48 -6.01
C ALA A 90 7.08 -5.36 -4.99
N ARG A 91 7.98 -4.37 -5.15
CA ARG A 91 9.02 -4.08 -4.15
C ARG A 91 8.44 -3.56 -2.85
N ILE A 92 7.44 -2.70 -2.90
CA ILE A 92 6.76 -2.19 -1.69
C ILE A 92 6.11 -3.36 -0.94
N GLU A 93 5.44 -4.27 -1.62
CA GLU A 93 4.87 -5.48 -1.01
C GLU A 93 5.95 -6.35 -0.34
N ALA A 94 7.09 -6.55 -1.00
CA ALA A 94 8.22 -7.25 -0.37
C ALA A 94 8.77 -6.52 0.87
N VAL A 95 8.79 -5.18 0.86
CA VAL A 95 9.17 -4.38 2.03
C VAL A 95 8.15 -4.50 3.16
N VAL A 96 6.85 -4.58 2.84
CA VAL A 96 5.79 -4.85 3.84
C VAL A 96 6.06 -6.17 4.55
N LEU A 97 6.32 -7.25 3.78
CA LEU A 97 6.63 -8.56 4.35
C LEU A 97 7.90 -8.54 5.21
N ALA A 98 8.94 -7.83 4.76
CA ALA A 98 10.18 -7.71 5.53
C ALA A 98 9.99 -6.92 6.83
N VAL A 99 9.13 -5.88 6.84
CA VAL A 99 8.79 -5.13 8.05
C VAL A 99 7.93 -5.97 8.99
N ASP A 100 7.01 -6.80 8.46
CA ASP A 100 6.22 -7.73 9.26
C ASP A 100 7.10 -8.79 9.95
N GLU A 101 8.04 -9.40 9.22
CA GLU A 101 9.04 -10.31 9.80
C GLU A 101 9.90 -9.62 10.87
N LEU A 102 10.36 -8.38 10.58
CA LEU A 102 11.10 -7.59 11.54
C LEU A 102 10.28 -7.30 12.81
N ALA A 103 9.00 -6.97 12.66
CA ALA A 103 8.10 -6.67 13.76
C ALA A 103 7.93 -7.88 14.69
N GLU A 104 7.81 -9.09 14.15
CA GLU A 104 7.78 -10.33 14.94
C GLU A 104 9.10 -10.58 15.68
N LEU A 105 10.23 -10.46 14.97
CA LEU A 105 11.56 -10.70 15.57
C LEU A 105 11.93 -9.67 16.65
N ALA A 106 11.50 -8.42 16.47
CA ALA A 106 11.75 -7.33 17.40
C ALA A 106 10.70 -7.21 18.51
N GLY A 107 9.64 -8.02 18.48
CA GLY A 107 8.57 -8.01 19.48
C GLY A 107 7.76 -6.70 19.47
N PHE A 108 7.42 -6.20 18.29
CA PHE A 108 6.57 -5.00 18.15
C PHE A 108 5.22 -5.24 18.84
N LYS A 109 4.73 -4.20 19.52
CA LYS A 109 3.46 -4.26 20.22
C LYS A 109 2.31 -4.14 19.23
N ASP A 110 1.18 -4.78 19.49
CA ASP A 110 -0.05 -4.47 18.78
C ASP A 110 -0.55 -3.09 19.22
N GLU A 111 -1.05 -2.28 18.28
CA GLU A 111 -1.61 -0.94 18.56
C GLU A 111 -2.75 -0.95 19.61
N GLU A 112 -3.34 -2.13 19.89
CA GLU A 112 -4.43 -2.33 20.85
C GLU A 112 -3.98 -2.90 22.22
N GLY A 113 -2.69 -3.21 22.39
CA GLY A 113 -2.18 -3.99 23.53
C GLY A 113 -2.17 -3.28 24.89
N ASP A 114 -2.31 -1.95 24.92
CA ASP A 114 -2.17 -1.16 26.16
C ASP A 114 -3.49 -1.02 26.96
N GLN A 115 -4.63 -1.37 26.38
CA GLN A 115 -5.93 -1.26 27.08
C GLN A 115 -6.18 -2.42 28.05
N LYS A 116 -5.68 -3.63 27.75
CA LYS A 116 -5.90 -4.81 28.60
C LYS A 116 -5.16 -4.74 29.92
N HIS A 117 -4.01 -4.05 29.97
CA HIS A 117 -3.24 -3.90 31.21
C HIS A 117 -3.90 -2.90 32.17
N GLN A 118 -4.50 -1.83 31.63
CA GLN A 118 -5.17 -0.80 32.43
C GLN A 118 -6.53 -1.27 33.00
N GLU A 119 -7.31 -2.05 32.24
CA GLU A 119 -8.56 -2.64 32.76
C GLU A 119 -8.30 -3.65 33.88
N GLU A 120 -7.24 -4.45 33.79
CA GLU A 120 -6.91 -5.46 34.79
C GLU A 120 -6.34 -4.85 36.08
N GLU A 121 -5.59 -3.75 35.98
CA GLU A 121 -5.07 -2.98 37.12
C GLU A 121 -6.19 -2.21 37.84
N HIS A 122 -7.07 -1.52 37.09
CA HIS A 122 -8.22 -0.81 37.64
C HIS A 122 -9.23 -1.78 38.30
N ALA A 123 -9.43 -2.97 37.74
CA ALA A 123 -10.27 -4.01 38.35
C ALA A 123 -9.67 -4.59 39.64
N LYS A 124 -8.35 -4.64 39.76
CA LYS A 124 -7.65 -5.08 41.00
C LYS A 124 -7.74 -4.01 42.09
N GLU A 125 -7.56 -2.74 41.74
CA GLU A 125 -7.63 -1.61 42.67
C GLU A 125 -9.05 -1.42 43.24
N MET A 126 -10.08 -1.56 42.40
CA MET A 126 -11.48 -1.48 42.82
C MET A 126 -11.91 -2.62 43.76
N LYS A 127 -11.35 -3.82 43.58
CA LYS A 127 -11.56 -4.96 44.49
C LYS A 127 -10.85 -4.77 45.83
N ALA A 128 -9.70 -4.10 45.86
CA ALA A 128 -8.96 -3.83 47.10
C ALA A 128 -9.70 -2.82 48.00
N LEU A 129 -10.35 -1.81 47.39
CA LEU A 129 -11.13 -0.81 48.12
C LEU A 129 -12.46 -1.33 48.69
N GLN A 130 -12.97 -2.46 48.19
CA GLN A 130 -14.19 -3.10 48.69
C GLN A 130 -13.95 -4.09 49.84
N GLN A 131 -12.68 -4.31 50.25
CA GLN A 131 -12.31 -5.24 51.33
C GLN A 131 -11.91 -4.55 52.65
N VAL A 132 -12.10 -3.23 52.75
CA VAL A 132 -11.91 -2.42 53.97
C VAL A 132 -13.27 -1.93 54.46
#